data_AF-A0A920NBM0-F1
#
_entry.id   AF-A0A920NBM0-F1
#
_cell.length_a   1.000
_cell.length_b   1.000
_cell.length_c   1.000
_cell.angle_alpha   90.00
_cell.angle_beta   90.00
_cell.angle_gamma   90.00
#
_symmetry.space_group_name_H-M   'P 1'
#
loop_
_entity.id
_entity.type
_entity.pdbx_description
1 polymer ?
#
loop_
_entity_poly.entity_id
_entity_poly.type
_entity_poly.pdbx_seq_one_letter_code
_entity_poly.pdbx_strand_id
1 'polypeptide(L)' 'MGYNVSWERVLQIASGGSVGRPHIAHALVERGYPKDVKNAFEKLIGPEGPAYFERWLMTPEEPIRLLVQNGAVPVLAPPF' A
#
# COMPACT_ATOMS: atom_id res chain seq x y z
N MET A 1 -10.15 10.04 13.79
CA MET A 1 -8.95 9.28 14.21
C MET A 1 -7.83 10.27 14.50
N GLY A 2 -7.15 10.17 15.65
CA GLY A 2 -6.16 11.17 16.13
C GLY A 2 -4.76 11.09 15.49
N TYR A 3 -4.66 10.56 14.27
CA TYR A 3 -3.41 10.41 13.54
C TYR A 3 -3.25 11.56 12.56
N ASN A 4 -2.34 12.49 12.83
CA ASN A 4 -1.99 13.55 11.92
C ASN A 4 -0.74 13.12 11.14
N VAL A 5 -0.86 12.90 9.84
CA VAL A 5 0.26 12.61 8.94
C VAL A 5 0.13 13.52 7.73
N SER A 6 1.22 14.17 7.33
CA SER A 6 1.22 15.03 6.14
C SER A 6 1.36 14.22 4.87
N TRP A 7 0.55 14.56 3.87
CA TRP A 7 0.60 13.92 2.56
C TRP A 7 1.96 14.13 1.88
N GLU A 8 2.54 15.33 2.05
CA GLU A 8 3.86 15.69 1.53
C GLU A 8 4.95 14.76 2.08
N ARG A 9 4.85 14.36 3.35
CA ARG A 9 5.82 13.44 3.94
C ARG A 9 5.68 12.04 3.37
N VAL A 10 4.45 11.56 3.16
CA VAL A 10 4.20 10.27 2.51
C VAL A 10 4.80 10.26 1.09
N LEU A 11 4.65 11.35 0.34
CA LEU A 11 5.26 11.50 -1.00
C LEU A 11 6.78 11.51 -0.96
N GLN A 12 7.39 12.19 0.02
CA GLN A 12 8.85 12.16 0.21
C GLN A 12 9.36 10.74 0.49
N ILE A 13 8.66 9.98 1.33
CA ILE A 13 9.03 8.58 1.62
C ILE A 13 8.91 7.73 0.36
N ALA A 14 7.87 7.92 -0.45
CA ALA A 14 7.69 7.21 -1.71
C ALA A 14 8.76 7.54 -2.77
N SER A 15 9.52 8.61 -2.61
CA SER A 15 10.67 8.97 -3.46
C SER A 15 10.35 8.98 -4.97
N GLY A 16 9.16 9.48 -5.35
CA GLY A 16 8.70 9.50 -6.74
C GLY A 16 8.15 8.17 -7.27
N GLY A 17 8.19 7.11 -6.46
CA GLY A 17 7.57 5.81 -6.75
C GLY A 17 6.06 5.79 -6.46
N SER A 18 5.45 4.62 -6.72
CA SER A 18 4.03 4.40 -6.46
C SER A 18 3.73 4.39 -4.96
N VAL A 19 2.78 5.22 -4.53
CA VAL A 19 2.40 5.32 -3.11
C VAL A 19 1.53 4.12 -2.71
N GLY A 20 2.10 3.25 -1.88
CA GLY A 20 1.38 2.21 -1.15
C GLY A 20 1.27 2.47 0.36
N ARG A 21 0.43 1.64 1.02
CA ARG A 21 0.27 1.58 2.48
C ARG A 21 1.58 1.50 3.29
N PRO A 22 2.66 0.85 2.83
CA PRO A 22 3.93 0.87 3.54
C PRO A 22 4.46 2.30 3.80
N HIS A 23 4.34 3.22 2.84
CA HIS A 23 4.80 4.60 3.04
C HIS A 23 3.97 5.35 4.09
N ILE A 24 2.66 5.08 4.16
CA ILE A 24 1.78 5.61 5.21
C ILE A 24 2.18 5.03 6.57
N ALA A 25 2.47 3.73 6.65
CA ALA A 25 2.96 3.10 7.88
C ALA A 25 4.26 3.74 8.37
N HIS A 26 5.23 3.97 7.48
CA HIS A 26 6.47 4.65 7.83
C HIS A 26 6.21 6.07 8.34
N ALA A 27 5.38 6.85 7.67
CA ALA A 27 5.05 8.20 8.10
C ALA A 27 4.33 8.24 9.47
N LEU A 28 3.48 7.26 9.75
CA LEU A 28 2.81 7.10 11.04
C LEU A 28 3.81 6.75 12.15
N VAL A 29 4.75 5.84 11.89
CA VAL A 29 5.78 5.44 12.85
C VAL A 29 6.76 6.58 13.13
N GLU A 30 7.15 7.37 12.12
CA GLU A 30 7.99 8.57 12.31
C GLU A 30 7.35 9.60 13.25
N ARG A 31 6.02 9.66 13.30
CA ARG A 31 5.26 10.53 14.21
C ARG A 31 5.08 9.94 15.62
N GLY A 32 5.60 8.73 15.87
CA GLY A 32 5.49 8.03 17.16
C GLY A 32 4.11 7.45 17.43
N TYR A 33 3.31 7.18 16.40
CA TYR A 33 1.94 6.68 16.56
C TYR A 33 1.88 5.14 16.76
N PRO A 34 1.96 4.26 15.74
CA PRO A 34 2.25 2.85 15.96
C PRO A 34 3.70 2.64 16.43
N LYS A 35 3.93 1.57 17.20
CA LYS A 35 5.27 1.17 17.66
C LYS A 35 6.23 0.79 16.53
N ASP A 36 5.69 0.24 15.44
CA ASP A 36 6.43 -0.25 14.28
C ASP A 36 5.47 -0.41 13.08
N VAL A 37 6.03 -0.69 11.89
CA VAL A 37 5.28 -0.85 10.64
C VAL A 37 4.27 -1.98 10.75
N LYS A 38 4.65 -3.12 11.36
CA LYS A 38 3.76 -4.26 11.54
C LYS A 38 2.53 -3.86 12.35
N ASN A 39 2.71 -3.12 13.43
CA ASN A 39 1.64 -2.64 14.27
C ASN A 39 0.72 -1.65 13.55
N ALA A 40 1.25 -0.84 12.64
CA ALA A 40 0.44 0.03 11.80
C ALA A 40 -0.52 -0.79 10.92
N PHE A 41 -0.03 -1.87 10.31
CA PHE A 41 -0.88 -2.77 9.51
C PHE A 41 -1.89 -3.53 10.37
N GLU A 42 -1.47 -4.08 11.50
CA GLU A 42 -2.38 -4.83 12.39
C GLU A 42 -3.51 -3.97 12.96
N LYS A 43 -3.24 -2.70 13.28
CA LYS A 43 -4.19 -1.86 14.03
C LYS A 43 -4.91 -0.80 13.22
N LEU A 44 -4.37 -0.37 12.08
CA LEU A 44 -4.86 0.82 11.37
C LEU A 44 -5.14 0.57 9.89
N ILE A 45 -4.14 0.14 9.13
CA ILE A 45 -4.19 0.20 7.65
C ILE A 45 -4.22 -1.17 6.95
N GLY A 46 -4.18 -2.26 7.73
CA GLY A 46 -4.46 -3.61 7.23
C GLY A 46 -5.92 -3.78 6.83
N PRO A 47 -6.30 -4.88 6.15
CA PRO A 47 -7.65 -5.07 5.61
C PRO A 47 -8.79 -4.87 6.62
N GLU A 48 -8.58 -5.30 7.87
CA GLU A 48 -9.54 -5.16 8.97
C GLU A 48 -9.37 -3.86 9.78
N GLY A 49 -8.47 -2.98 9.34
CA GLY A 49 -8.09 -1.78 10.06
C GLY A 49 -9.06 -0.62 9.83
N PRO A 50 -9.25 0.27 10.83
CA PRO A 50 -10.17 1.42 10.75
C PRO A 50 -9.77 2.47 9.72
N ALA A 51 -8.54 2.43 9.21
CA ALA A 51 -8.03 3.32 8.17
C ALA A 51 -7.75 2.55 6.86
N TYR A 52 -8.36 1.37 6.68
CA TYR A 52 -8.37 0.68 5.39
C TYR A 52 -9.38 1.33 4.45
N PHE A 53 -8.94 1.56 3.22
CA PHE A 53 -9.82 1.93 2.13
C PHE A 53 -9.58 0.98 0.98
N GLU A 54 -10.66 0.34 0.52
CA GLU A 54 -10.59 -0.60 -0.59
C GLU A 54 -10.26 0.17 -1.88
N ARG A 55 -9.24 -0.31 -2.60
CA ARG A 55 -8.89 0.26 -3.90
C ARG A 55 -9.59 -0.53 -4.99
N TRP A 56 -10.00 0.17 -6.04
CA TRP A 56 -10.39 -0.51 -7.26
C TRP A 56 -9.21 -1.32 -7.80
N LEU A 57 -9.49 -2.57 -8.15
CA LEU A 57 -8.56 -3.51 -8.74
C LEU A 57 -9.14 -3.99 -10.06
N MET A 58 -8.25 -4.20 -11.03
CA MET A 58 -8.58 -4.97 -12.22
C MET A 58 -8.99 -6.40 -11.83
N THR A 59 -9.84 -7.03 -12.64
CA THR A 59 -10.05 -8.48 -12.53
C THR A 59 -8.73 -9.19 -12.88
N PRO A 60 -8.49 -10.42 -12.41
CA PRO A 60 -7.25 -11.14 -12.74
C PRO A 60 -6.98 -11.29 -14.25
N GLU A 61 -8.03 -11.37 -15.08
CA GLU A 61 -7.94 -11.58 -16.52
C GLU A 61 -7.46 -10.33 -17.28
N GLU A 62 -7.82 -9.14 -16.82
CA GLU A 62 -7.49 -7.86 -17.46
C GLU A 62 -5.96 -7.61 -17.57
N PRO A 63 -5.15 -7.70 -16.48
CA PRO A 63 -3.71 -7.52 -16.57
C PRO A 63 -3.04 -8.66 -17.32
N ILE A 64 -3.54 -9.90 -17.23
CA ILE A 64 -3.03 -11.03 -18.01
C ILE A 64 -3.17 -10.73 -19.51
N ARG A 65 -4.37 -10.33 -19.95
CA ARG A 65 -4.62 -9.97 -21.34
C ARG A 65 -3.72 -8.83 -21.80
N LEU A 66 -3.61 -7.77 -20.99
CA LEU A 66 -2.76 -6.61 -21.29
C LEU A 66 -1.29 -7.01 -21.47
N LEU A 67 -0.75 -7.82 -20.56
CA LEU A 67 0.63 -8.28 -20.61
C LEU A 67 0.91 -9.15 -21.85
N VAL A 68 0.05 -10.13 -22.13
CA VAL A 68 0.19 -11.04 -23.28
C VAL A 68 0.11 -10.26 -24.60
N GLN A 69 -0.78 -9.27 -24.72
CA GLN A 69 -0.88 -8.42 -25.91
C GLN A 69 0.39 -7.60 -26.17
N ASN A 70 1.21 -7.36 -25.13
CA ASN A 70 2.49 -6.67 -25.23
C ASN A 70 3.69 -7.64 -25.27
N GLY A 71 3.45 -8.95 -25.51
CA GLY A 71 4.49 -9.96 -25.63
C GLY A 71 5.14 -10.38 -24.31
N ALA A 72 4.56 -10.01 -23.17
CA ALA A 72 5.05 -10.41 -21.85
C ALA A 72 4.51 -11.80 -21.44
N VAL A 73 5.24 -12.46 -20.53
CA VAL A 73 4.84 -13.72 -19.90
C VAL A 73 4.43 -13.44 -18.45
N PRO A 74 3.12 -13.44 -18.11
CA PRO A 74 2.67 -13.22 -16.75
C PRO A 74 3.11 -14.36 -15.83
N VAL A 75 3.62 -14.02 -14.64
CA VAL A 75 3.93 -14.98 -13.58
C VAL A 75 3.18 -14.57 -12.33
N LEU A 76 2.47 -15.53 -11.73
CA LEU A 76 1.77 -15.30 -10.46
C LEU A 76 2.80 -15.17 -9.33
N ALA A 77 2.74 -14.06 -8.60
CA ALA A 77 3.55 -13.90 -7.40
C ALA A 77 3.13 -14.92 -6.33
N PRO A 78 4.07 -15.47 -5.53
CA PRO A 78 3.72 -16.35 -4.41
C PRO A 78 2.76 -15.68 -3.42
N PRO A 79 1.92 -16.45 -2.70
CA PRO A 79 1.12 -15.91 -1.61
C PRO A 79 2.03 -15.38 -0.48
N PHE A 80 1.59 -14.30 0.16
CA PHE A 80 2.25 -13.64 1.30
C PHE A 80 1.65 -14.08 2.63
#